data_AF-A0A924WDC2-F1
#
_entry.id   AF-A0A924WDC2-F1
#
_cell.length_a   1.000
_cell.length_b   1.000
_cell.length_c   1.000
_cell.angle_alpha   90.00
_cell.angle_beta   90.00
_cell.angle_gamma   90.00
#
_symmetry.space_group_name_H-M   'P 1'
#
loop_
_entity.id
_entity.type
_entity.pdbx_description
1 polymer ?
#
loop_
_entity_poly.entity_id
_entity_poly.type
_entity_poly.pdbx_seq_one_letter_code
_entity_poly.pdbx_strand_id
1 'polypeptide(L)'
;GDQIMPDAYTVGELAASYLLSRGHTRLAFLNLDEEHLPLRVYGHAFAATAREEGGANITVEELQEHPIIVTPGYWRRPSQEAVDHLVNRFLALPERPTGLFVAEDRQVALLQPALQARGVAVGKDVGGGSGVVEIVSCNNERPYLVGLSPQPTEIDIRTSAVGRRGVEQLLWRLGHPEVSEQVVATVEPRLVLN
;
A
#
# COMPACT_ATOMS: atom_id res chain seq x y z
N GLY A 1 24.95 3.02 -9.19
CA GLY A 1 24.53 2.70 -10.57
C GLY A 1 23.14 3.25 -10.78
N ASP A 2 22.71 3.40 -12.02
CA ASP A 2 21.40 3.99 -12.30
C ASP A 2 20.26 3.20 -11.68
N GLN A 3 19.19 3.90 -11.30
CA GLN A 3 18.02 3.33 -10.68
C GLN A 3 16.76 3.79 -11.40
N ILE A 4 15.92 2.83 -11.77
CA ILE A 4 14.54 3.08 -12.17
C ILE A 4 13.65 2.41 -11.13
N MET A 5 12.75 3.18 -10.52
CA MET A 5 11.88 2.71 -9.44
C MET A 5 10.44 3.16 -9.66
N PRO A 6 9.45 2.53 -9.03
CA PRO A 6 8.13 3.15 -8.88
C PRO A 6 8.22 4.47 -8.11
N ASP A 7 7.32 5.40 -8.40
CA ASP A 7 7.18 6.60 -7.56
C ASP A 7 6.43 6.26 -6.26
N ALA A 8 7.19 6.05 -5.20
CA ALA A 8 6.63 5.66 -3.91
C ALA A 8 5.78 6.75 -3.26
N TYR A 9 6.09 8.03 -3.50
CA TYR A 9 5.33 9.11 -2.91
C TYR A 9 3.93 9.18 -3.53
N THR A 10 3.86 9.11 -4.87
CA THR A 10 2.59 9.13 -5.60
C THR A 10 1.68 7.95 -5.25
N VAL A 11 2.22 6.79 -4.82
CA VAL A 11 1.38 5.67 -4.33
C VAL A 11 0.54 6.09 -3.13
N GLY A 12 1.17 6.69 -2.11
CA GLY A 12 0.46 7.13 -0.90
C GLY A 12 -0.51 8.27 -1.19
N GLU A 13 -0.11 9.22 -2.04
CA GLU A 13 -0.95 10.32 -2.51
C GLU A 13 -2.23 9.80 -3.19
N LEU A 14 -2.09 8.93 -4.20
CA LEU A 14 -3.24 8.37 -4.92
C LEU A 14 -4.21 7.62 -4.00
N ALA A 15 -3.70 6.87 -3.02
CA ALA A 15 -4.55 6.17 -2.06
C ALA A 15 -5.35 7.13 -1.18
N ALA A 16 -4.71 8.18 -0.66
CA ALA A 16 -5.36 9.19 0.17
C ALA A 16 -6.39 9.98 -0.63
N SER A 17 -5.99 10.57 -1.76
CA SER A 17 -6.89 11.37 -2.61
C SER A 17 -8.06 10.54 -3.12
N TYR A 18 -7.85 9.27 -3.45
CA TYR A 18 -8.96 8.37 -3.78
C TYR A 18 -9.95 8.26 -2.62
N LEU A 19 -9.52 7.82 -1.43
CA LEU A 19 -10.43 7.62 -0.30
C LEU A 19 -11.13 8.92 0.13
N LEU A 20 -10.41 10.05 0.12
CA LEU A 20 -11.01 11.37 0.39
C LEU A 20 -12.07 11.73 -0.65
N SER A 21 -11.81 11.51 -1.95
CA SER A 21 -12.78 11.77 -3.02
C SER A 21 -14.04 10.91 -2.92
N ARG A 22 -13.94 9.76 -2.22
CA ARG A 22 -15.07 8.87 -1.89
C ARG A 22 -15.85 9.31 -0.65
N GLY A 23 -15.39 10.37 0.03
CA GLY A 23 -16.04 10.95 1.21
C GLY A 23 -15.56 10.39 2.55
N HIS A 24 -14.51 9.56 2.57
CA HIS A 24 -13.94 9.08 3.82
C HIS A 24 -13.20 10.20 4.55
N THR A 25 -13.54 10.44 5.82
CA THR A 25 -12.90 11.47 6.67
C THR A 25 -12.02 10.88 7.78
N ARG A 26 -12.07 9.55 7.95
CA ARG A 26 -11.26 8.80 8.90
C ARG A 26 -10.54 7.70 8.15
N LEU A 27 -9.23 7.84 8.07
CA LEU A 27 -8.38 7.01 7.24
C LEU A 27 -7.38 6.22 8.09
N ALA A 28 -7.06 5.01 7.64
CA ALA A 28 -5.99 4.20 8.23
C ALA A 28 -5.00 3.76 7.17
N PHE A 29 -3.73 3.68 7.57
CA PHE A 29 -2.70 2.94 6.84
C PHE A 29 -2.29 1.73 7.67
N LEU A 30 -2.31 0.54 7.06
CA LEU A 30 -1.86 -0.71 7.69
C LEU A 30 -0.63 -1.25 6.99
N ASN A 31 0.42 -1.52 7.76
CA ASN A 31 1.66 -2.11 7.29
C ASN A 31 2.20 -3.19 8.23
N LEU A 32 2.41 -4.40 7.70
CA LEU A 32 2.99 -5.56 8.38
C LEU A 32 4.52 -5.63 8.27
N ASP A 33 5.15 -4.70 7.54
CA ASP A 33 6.60 -4.65 7.34
C ASP A 33 7.11 -3.21 7.40
N GLU A 34 7.45 -2.75 8.61
CA GLU A 34 8.00 -1.40 8.82
C GLU A 34 9.45 -1.25 8.35
N GLU A 35 10.18 -2.35 8.13
CA GLU A 35 11.58 -2.28 7.69
C GLU A 35 11.68 -1.96 6.19
N HIS A 36 10.61 -2.22 5.43
CA HIS A 36 10.57 -1.99 3.99
C HIS A 36 10.40 -0.50 3.64
N LEU A 37 11.51 0.18 3.37
CA LEU A 37 11.57 1.64 3.17
C LEU A 37 10.50 2.21 2.22
N PRO A 38 10.25 1.66 1.01
CA PRO A 38 9.15 2.12 0.17
C PRO A 38 7.78 2.14 0.85
N LEU A 39 7.44 1.14 1.66
CA LEU A 39 6.13 1.06 2.34
C LEU A 39 5.98 2.18 3.37
N ARG A 40 7.07 2.55 4.05
CA ARG A 40 7.10 3.72 4.93
C ARG A 40 6.87 5.02 4.17
N VAL A 41 7.43 5.15 2.97
CA VAL A 41 7.17 6.31 2.11
C VAL A 41 5.70 6.36 1.71
N TYR A 42 5.07 5.22 1.39
CA TYR A 42 3.64 5.16 1.10
C TYR A 42 2.82 5.69 2.27
N GLY A 43 3.10 5.20 3.49
CA GLY A 43 2.42 5.63 4.71
C GLY A 43 2.63 7.13 5.01
N HIS A 44 3.84 7.64 4.82
CA HIS A 44 4.14 9.07 5.00
C HIS A 44 3.41 9.95 3.99
N ALA A 45 3.44 9.60 2.70
CA ALA A 45 2.75 10.37 1.65
C ALA A 45 1.24 10.33 1.87
N PHE A 46 0.67 9.15 2.13
CA PHE A 46 -0.74 8.99 2.49
C PHE A 46 -1.13 9.88 3.67
N ALA A 47 -0.30 9.89 4.73
CA ALA A 47 -0.55 10.69 5.92
C ALA A 47 -0.41 12.21 5.68
N ALA A 48 0.48 12.63 4.77
CA ALA A 48 0.63 14.03 4.40
C ALA A 48 -0.58 14.50 3.57
N THR A 49 -0.88 13.79 2.48
CA THR A 49 -1.98 14.12 1.56
C THR A 49 -3.32 14.18 2.30
N ALA A 50 -3.62 13.22 3.17
CA ALA A 50 -4.91 13.23 3.86
C ALA A 50 -5.07 14.33 4.92
N ARG A 51 -3.96 14.86 5.47
CA ARG A 51 -3.99 16.06 6.34
C ARG A 51 -4.19 17.32 5.51
N GLU A 52 -3.51 17.41 4.37
CA GLU A 52 -3.51 18.61 3.52
C GLU A 52 -4.82 18.78 2.73
N GLU A 53 -5.38 17.71 2.18
CA GLU A 53 -6.56 17.77 1.30
C GLU A 53 -7.90 17.67 2.05
N GLY A 54 -7.96 16.88 3.13
CA GLY A 54 -9.23 16.49 3.75
C GLY A 54 -9.39 16.84 5.22
N GLY A 55 -8.31 17.26 5.91
CA GLY A 55 -8.32 17.41 7.37
C GLY A 55 -8.67 16.11 8.10
N ALA A 56 -8.43 14.96 7.47
CA ALA A 56 -8.86 13.67 7.97
C ALA A 56 -8.06 13.25 9.22
N ASN A 57 -8.73 12.54 10.14
CA ASN A 57 -8.03 11.85 11.22
C ASN A 57 -7.37 10.61 10.62
N ILE A 58 -6.04 10.52 10.77
CA ILE A 58 -5.24 9.46 10.19
C ILE A 58 -4.61 8.64 11.30
N THR A 59 -4.80 7.34 11.24
CA THR A 59 -4.09 6.39 12.07
C THR A 59 -3.14 5.58 11.21
N VAL A 60 -1.85 5.65 11.52
CA VAL A 60 -0.81 4.83 10.89
C VAL A 60 -0.51 3.70 11.86
N GLU A 61 -0.89 2.48 11.49
CA GLU A 61 -0.61 1.29 12.30
C GLU A 61 0.44 0.45 11.58
N GLU A 62 1.65 0.49 12.13
CA GLU A 62 2.77 -0.33 11.68
C GLU A 62 3.10 -1.36 12.77
N LEU A 63 3.47 -2.56 12.35
CA LEU A 63 3.94 -3.60 13.27
C LEU A 63 5.42 -3.34 13.63
N GLN A 64 5.65 -2.91 14.87
CA GLN A 64 6.99 -2.54 15.37
C GLN A 64 7.87 -3.72 15.80
N GLU A 65 7.34 -4.77 16.46
CA GLU A 65 8.15 -5.92 16.91
C GLU A 65 7.30 -7.20 17.08
N HIS A 66 7.82 -8.39 16.71
CA HIS A 66 7.60 -9.75 17.31
C HIS A 66 8.17 -10.91 16.42
N PRO A 67 8.41 -12.13 16.97
CA PRO A 67 9.63 -12.91 16.73
C PRO A 67 9.79 -13.39 15.29
N ILE A 68 10.99 -13.15 14.79
CA ILE A 68 11.41 -13.41 13.42
C ILE A 68 11.42 -14.92 13.18
N ILE A 69 10.41 -15.46 12.47
CA ILE A 69 10.60 -16.73 11.78
C ILE A 69 11.36 -16.39 10.49
N VAL A 70 12.70 -16.36 10.59
CA VAL A 70 13.58 -16.30 9.41
C VAL A 70 13.37 -17.62 8.68
N THR A 71 12.43 -17.64 7.75
CA THR A 71 12.35 -18.72 6.77
C THR A 71 13.42 -18.41 5.72
N PRO A 72 14.32 -19.34 5.38
CA PRO A 72 15.28 -19.11 4.29
C PRO A 72 14.53 -18.81 2.99
N GLY A 73 14.57 -17.56 2.55
CA GLY A 73 13.82 -17.03 1.41
C GLY A 73 13.73 -15.52 1.51
N TYR A 74 13.81 -14.83 0.38
CA TYR A 74 14.01 -13.37 0.29
C TYR A 74 12.91 -12.48 0.92
N TRP A 75 11.86 -13.05 1.52
CA TRP A 75 10.69 -12.31 1.97
C TRP A 75 10.25 -12.74 3.37
N ARG A 76 10.15 -11.79 4.30
CA ARG A 76 9.58 -12.01 5.63
C ARG A 76 8.09 -12.31 5.47
N ARG A 77 7.66 -13.48 5.96
CA ARG A 77 6.23 -13.82 6.03
C ARG A 77 5.71 -13.41 7.41
N PRO A 78 4.73 -12.49 7.51
CA PRO A 78 4.10 -12.16 8.78
C PRO A 78 3.50 -13.42 9.40
N SER A 79 3.69 -13.60 10.72
CA SER A 79 3.01 -14.65 11.47
C SER A 79 1.51 -14.33 11.54
N GLN A 80 0.68 -15.35 11.81
CA GLN A 80 -0.75 -15.11 12.06
C GLN A 80 -0.95 -14.19 13.27
N GLU A 81 -0.11 -14.30 14.29
CA GLU A 81 -0.12 -13.43 15.47
C GLU A 81 0.11 -11.96 15.11
N ALA A 82 1.03 -11.68 14.18
CA ALA A 82 1.29 -10.32 13.68
C ALA A 82 0.06 -9.73 12.96
N VAL A 83 -0.59 -10.53 12.11
CA VAL A 83 -1.83 -10.15 11.43
C VAL A 83 -2.93 -9.86 12.46
N ASP A 84 -3.12 -10.77 13.42
CA ASP A 84 -4.15 -10.64 14.44
C ASP A 84 -3.91 -9.42 15.34
N HIS A 85 -2.67 -9.16 15.70
CA HIS A 85 -2.28 -7.99 16.49
C HIS A 85 -2.62 -6.69 15.78
N LEU A 86 -2.23 -6.55 14.50
CA LEU A 86 -2.51 -5.34 13.73
C LEU A 86 -4.01 -5.11 13.54
N VAL A 87 -4.75 -6.18 13.23
CA VAL A 87 -6.22 -6.12 13.10
C VAL A 87 -6.89 -5.74 14.43
N ASN A 88 -6.43 -6.30 15.55
CA ASN A 88 -7.00 -5.97 16.87
C ASN A 88 -6.73 -4.50 17.24
N ARG A 89 -5.55 -3.96 16.90
CA ARG A 89 -5.25 -2.53 17.10
C ARG A 89 -6.19 -1.65 16.26
N PHE A 90 -6.38 -1.97 14.98
CA PHE A 90 -7.33 -1.28 14.12
C PHE A 90 -8.76 -1.30 14.68
N LEU A 91 -9.22 -2.44 15.20
CA LEU A 91 -10.56 -2.60 15.77
C LEU A 91 -10.75 -1.89 17.11
N ALA A 92 -9.66 -1.66 17.86
CA ALA A 92 -9.70 -0.97 19.14
C ALA A 92 -9.76 0.56 19.00
N LEU A 93 -9.68 1.11 17.79
CA LEU A 93 -9.77 2.55 17.56
C LEU A 93 -11.15 3.08 17.96
N PRO A 94 -11.22 4.14 18.80
CA PRO A 94 -12.49 4.65 19.34
C PRO A 94 -13.42 5.20 18.24
N GLU A 95 -12.84 5.78 17.20
CA GLU A 95 -13.55 6.17 15.98
C GLU A 95 -12.96 5.39 14.79
N ARG A 96 -13.59 4.26 14.47
CA ARG A 96 -13.04 3.35 13.46
C ARG A 96 -12.94 4.02 12.07
N PRO A 97 -11.74 4.02 11.45
CA PRO A 97 -11.56 4.45 10.07
C PRO A 97 -12.40 3.62 9.09
N THR A 98 -12.93 4.28 8.06
CA THR A 98 -13.73 3.62 7.00
C THR A 98 -13.01 3.61 5.66
N GLY A 99 -12.00 4.46 5.47
CA GLY A 99 -11.06 4.35 4.35
C GLY A 99 -9.76 3.70 4.84
N LEU A 100 -9.34 2.62 4.20
CA LEU A 100 -8.17 1.85 4.59
C LEU A 100 -7.22 1.69 3.40
N PHE A 101 -5.97 2.13 3.57
CA PHE A 101 -4.88 1.82 2.65
C PHE A 101 -3.98 0.73 3.25
N VAL A 102 -3.79 -0.36 2.51
CA VAL A 102 -2.89 -1.47 2.88
C VAL A 102 -1.66 -1.42 1.99
N ALA A 103 -0.48 -1.53 2.61
CA ALA A 103 0.80 -1.22 1.98
C ALA A 103 1.15 -2.03 0.72
N GLU A 104 0.61 -3.25 0.54
CA GLU A 104 0.78 -4.05 -0.68
C GLU A 104 -0.24 -5.20 -0.79
N ASP A 105 -0.38 -5.77 -1.99
CA ASP A 105 -1.34 -6.83 -2.32
C ASP A 105 -1.16 -8.11 -1.48
N ARG A 106 0.08 -8.47 -1.17
CA ARG A 106 0.36 -9.61 -0.29
C ARG A 106 -0.17 -9.38 1.12
N GLN A 107 -0.12 -8.14 1.63
CA GLN A 107 -0.61 -7.82 2.96
C GLN A 107 -2.14 -7.73 3.00
N VAL A 108 -2.79 -7.17 1.96
CA VAL A 108 -4.26 -7.15 1.92
C VAL A 108 -4.85 -8.55 1.84
N ALA A 109 -4.16 -9.49 1.17
CA ALA A 109 -4.52 -10.90 1.15
C ALA A 109 -4.55 -11.57 2.54
N LEU A 110 -3.85 -11.01 3.52
CA LEU A 110 -3.87 -11.47 4.91
C LEU A 110 -4.85 -10.65 5.76
N LEU A 111 -4.83 -9.32 5.61
CA LEU A 111 -5.56 -8.39 6.46
C LEU A 111 -7.05 -8.34 6.16
N GLN A 112 -7.46 -8.36 4.88
CA GLN A 112 -8.88 -8.28 4.53
C GLN A 112 -9.68 -9.50 5.06
N PRO A 113 -9.25 -10.76 4.85
CA PRO A 113 -9.94 -11.90 5.44
C PRO A 113 -9.96 -11.86 6.97
N ALA A 114 -8.86 -11.41 7.59
CA ALA A 114 -8.76 -11.31 9.05
C ALA A 114 -9.70 -10.23 9.64
N LEU A 115 -9.93 -9.13 8.92
CA LEU A 115 -10.92 -8.10 9.25
C LEU A 115 -12.34 -8.67 9.10
N GLN A 116 -12.63 -9.33 7.98
CA GLN A 116 -13.95 -9.92 7.70
C GLN A 116 -14.31 -11.02 8.70
N ALA A 117 -13.36 -11.86 9.09
CA ALA A 117 -13.54 -12.88 10.13
C ALA A 117 -13.92 -12.30 11.50
N ARG A 118 -13.60 -11.02 11.75
CA ARG A 118 -13.98 -10.26 12.95
C ARG A 118 -15.20 -9.37 12.73
N GLY A 119 -15.97 -9.62 11.68
CA GLY A 119 -17.24 -8.95 11.41
C GLY A 119 -17.12 -7.56 10.77
N VAL A 120 -15.94 -7.18 10.26
CA VAL A 120 -15.79 -5.94 9.48
C VAL A 120 -16.41 -6.15 8.10
N ALA A 121 -17.44 -5.36 7.79
CA ALA A 121 -17.97 -5.29 6.44
C ALA A 121 -16.97 -4.54 5.55
N VAL A 122 -16.51 -5.20 4.47
CA VAL A 122 -15.57 -4.62 3.50
C VAL A 122 -16.29 -4.43 2.17
N GLY A 123 -16.10 -3.27 1.54
CA GLY A 123 -16.67 -2.93 0.24
C GLY A 123 -16.65 -1.44 -0.05
N LYS A 124 -17.20 -1.06 -1.20
CA LYS A 124 -17.32 0.35 -1.59
C LYS A 124 -18.42 1.01 -0.75
N ASP A 125 -18.12 2.11 -0.06
CA ASP A 125 -19.14 2.86 0.71
C ASP A 125 -19.92 3.78 -0.24
N VAL A 126 -20.95 3.25 -0.87
CA VAL A 126 -21.83 4.00 -1.79
C VAL A 126 -22.85 4.80 -0.97
N GLY A 127 -22.38 5.80 -0.21
CA GLY A 127 -23.26 6.65 0.59
C GLY A 127 -22.65 7.33 1.82
N GLY A 128 -21.40 7.02 2.18
CA GLY A 128 -20.63 7.77 3.18
C GLY A 128 -21.08 7.62 4.64
N GLY A 129 -21.82 6.56 4.97
CA GLY A 129 -22.41 6.40 6.31
C GLY A 129 -22.72 4.96 6.73
N SER A 130 -22.32 3.96 5.94
CA SER A 130 -22.71 2.56 6.15
C SER A 130 -21.84 1.81 7.18
N GLY A 131 -20.73 2.42 7.63
CA GLY A 131 -19.76 1.76 8.52
C GLY A 131 -18.94 0.66 7.84
N VAL A 132 -19.07 0.52 6.52
CA VAL A 132 -18.28 -0.35 5.65
C VAL A 132 -16.87 0.21 5.49
N VAL A 133 -15.88 -0.67 5.45
CA VAL A 133 -14.48 -0.33 5.19
C VAL A 133 -14.19 -0.50 3.70
N GLU A 134 -13.79 0.60 3.05
CA GLU A 134 -13.28 0.59 1.68
C GLU A 134 -11.75 0.45 1.72
N ILE A 135 -11.22 -0.52 0.97
CA ILE A 135 -9.80 -0.86 0.98
C ILE A 135 -9.15 -0.48 -0.35
N VAL A 136 -8.01 0.20 -0.26
CA VAL A 136 -7.04 0.40 -1.34
C VAL A 136 -5.80 -0.46 -1.04
N SER A 137 -5.27 -1.15 -2.05
CA SER A 137 -3.97 -1.81 -2.03
C SER A 137 -3.13 -1.42 -3.24
N CYS A 138 -1.89 -1.88 -3.29
CA CYS A 138 -1.00 -1.57 -4.39
C CYS A 138 -0.08 -2.75 -4.75
N ASN A 139 0.33 -2.70 -6.02
CA ASN A 139 1.28 -3.53 -6.78
C ASN A 139 0.61 -4.09 -8.05
N ASN A 140 -0.70 -4.37 -8.01
CA ASN A 140 -1.48 -5.03 -9.06
C ASN A 140 -1.00 -6.47 -9.36
N GLU A 141 -0.71 -7.23 -8.30
CA GLU A 141 -0.29 -8.61 -8.26
C GLU A 141 -1.48 -9.56 -8.12
N ARG A 142 -2.12 -9.86 -9.26
CA ARG A 142 -3.32 -10.70 -9.37
C ARG A 142 -3.36 -11.97 -8.52
N PRO A 143 -2.26 -12.74 -8.34
CA PRO A 143 -2.29 -13.94 -7.50
C PRO A 143 -2.75 -13.70 -6.06
N TYR A 144 -2.49 -12.52 -5.50
CA TYR A 144 -2.91 -12.15 -4.14
C TYR A 144 -4.36 -11.64 -4.08
N LEU A 145 -4.90 -11.16 -5.21
CA LEU A 145 -6.19 -10.49 -5.27
C LEU A 145 -7.35 -11.40 -5.67
N VAL A 146 -7.09 -12.46 -6.43
CA VAL A 146 -8.13 -13.32 -7.04
C VAL A 146 -9.09 -13.98 -6.03
N GLY A 147 -8.63 -14.19 -4.79
CA GLY A 147 -9.43 -14.78 -3.72
C GLY A 147 -10.19 -13.79 -2.86
N LEU A 148 -10.01 -12.48 -3.07
CA LEU A 148 -10.60 -11.44 -2.24
C LEU A 148 -12.00 -11.08 -2.72
N SER A 149 -12.93 -10.97 -1.76
CA SER A 149 -14.31 -10.56 -2.02
C SER A 149 -14.75 -9.55 -0.95
N PRO A 150 -15.08 -8.31 -1.32
CA PRO A 150 -14.88 -7.72 -2.65
C PRO A 150 -13.40 -7.56 -2.98
N GLN A 151 -13.05 -7.39 -4.26
CA GLN A 151 -11.70 -7.00 -4.62
C GLN A 151 -11.44 -5.55 -4.19
N PRO A 152 -10.28 -5.25 -3.60
CA PRO A 152 -9.91 -3.88 -3.24
C PRO A 152 -9.74 -3.00 -4.49
N THR A 153 -9.76 -1.69 -4.27
CA THR A 153 -9.29 -0.74 -5.28
C THR A 153 -7.77 -0.81 -5.35
N GLU A 154 -7.21 -0.76 -6.55
CA GLU A 154 -5.79 -1.10 -6.77
C GLU A 154 -4.97 0.08 -7.27
N ILE A 155 -3.70 0.15 -6.85
CA ILE A 155 -2.68 1.03 -7.44
C ILE A 155 -1.63 0.17 -8.13
N ASP A 156 -1.55 0.29 -9.46
CA ASP A 156 -0.54 -0.36 -10.30
C ASP A 156 0.77 0.45 -10.26
N ILE A 157 1.79 -0.10 -9.59
CA ILE A 157 3.15 0.50 -9.49
C ILE A 157 3.96 0.37 -10.79
N ARG A 158 3.37 -0.20 -11.84
CA ARG A 158 3.92 -0.26 -13.19
C ARG A 158 5.24 -1.05 -13.27
N THR A 159 5.36 -2.16 -12.55
CA THR A 159 6.56 -3.02 -12.53
C THR A 159 7.10 -3.36 -13.92
N SER A 160 6.21 -3.64 -14.88
CA SER A 160 6.60 -3.89 -16.29
C SER A 160 7.24 -2.68 -16.97
N ALA A 161 6.75 -1.46 -16.68
CA ALA A 161 7.32 -0.24 -17.21
C ALA A 161 8.66 0.07 -16.55
N VAL A 162 8.78 -0.13 -15.23
CA VAL A 162 10.04 -0.01 -14.49
C VAL A 162 11.10 -0.94 -15.09
N GLY A 163 10.77 -2.23 -15.30
CA GLY A 163 11.69 -3.19 -15.91
C GLY A 163 12.13 -2.79 -17.31
N ARG A 164 11.19 -2.41 -18.18
CA ARG A 164 11.50 -1.93 -19.54
C ARG A 164 12.42 -0.72 -19.52
N ARG A 165 12.10 0.29 -18.69
CA ARG A 165 12.91 1.50 -18.51
C ARG A 165 14.30 1.20 -17.94
N GLY A 166 14.42 0.23 -17.04
CA GLY A 166 15.70 -0.23 -16.50
C GLY A 166 16.61 -0.81 -17.58
N VAL A 167 16.06 -1.62 -18.49
CA VAL A 167 16.80 -2.16 -19.64
C VAL A 167 17.19 -1.06 -20.62
N GLU A 168 16.27 -0.13 -20.92
CA GLU A 168 16.57 1.05 -21.76
C GLU A 168 17.73 1.87 -21.19
N GLN A 169 17.73 2.13 -19.87
CA GLN A 169 18.79 2.86 -19.18
C GLN A 169 20.12 2.11 -19.20
N LEU A 170 20.11 0.79 -19.01
CA LEU A 170 21.31 -0.04 -19.08
C LEU A 170 21.93 0.00 -20.49
N LEU A 171 21.11 -0.17 -21.53
CA LEU A 171 21.57 -0.09 -22.92
C LEU A 171 22.15 1.29 -23.23
N TRP A 172 21.51 2.35 -22.74
CA TRP A 172 22.02 3.71 -22.88
C TRP A 172 23.40 3.85 -22.22
N ARG A 173 23.56 3.36 -20.98
CA ARG A 173 24.84 3.44 -20.25
C ARG A 173 25.97 2.67 -20.94
N LEU A 174 25.67 1.50 -21.52
CA LEU A 174 26.67 0.74 -22.29
C LEU A 174 27.14 1.50 -23.54
N GLY A 175 26.27 2.31 -24.15
CA GLY A 175 26.60 3.18 -25.28
C GLY A 175 27.28 4.50 -24.90
N HIS A 176 27.26 4.88 -23.62
CA HIS A 176 27.80 6.14 -23.09
C HIS A 176 28.63 5.90 -21.82
N PRO A 177 29.70 5.08 -21.89
CA PRO A 177 30.49 4.69 -20.72
C PRO A 177 31.25 5.87 -20.08
N GLU A 178 31.45 6.96 -20.83
CA GLU A 178 32.11 8.18 -20.36
C GLU A 178 31.23 9.03 -19.42
N VAL A 179 29.91 8.86 -19.47
CA VAL A 179 29.00 9.59 -18.58
C VAL A 179 29.12 8.99 -17.17
N SER A 180 29.45 9.83 -16.21
CA SER A 180 29.82 9.40 -14.84
C SER A 180 28.73 9.62 -13.80
N GLU A 181 27.77 10.50 -14.11
CA GLU A 181 26.63 10.83 -13.28
C GLU A 181 25.69 9.64 -13.17
N GLN A 182 25.13 9.43 -11.97
CA GLN A 182 24.11 8.41 -11.73
C GLN A 182 22.72 9.02 -11.93
N VAL A 183 21.86 8.30 -12.65
CA VAL A 183 20.47 8.69 -12.88
C VAL A 183 19.57 7.90 -11.96
N VAL A 184 18.72 8.60 -11.22
CA VAL A 184 17.60 8.02 -10.49
C VAL A 184 16.33 8.58 -11.12
N ALA A 185 15.48 7.72 -11.66
CA ALA A 185 14.21 8.09 -12.24
C ALA A 185 13.07 7.25 -11.67
N THR A 186 11.91 7.88 -11.51
CA THR A 186 10.70 7.20 -11.05
C THR A 186 9.71 6.98 -12.19
N VAL A 187 8.87 5.95 -12.05
CA VAL A 187 7.73 5.68 -12.92
C VAL A 187 6.46 5.92 -12.12
N GLU A 188 5.64 6.85 -12.60
CA GLU A 188 4.38 7.22 -11.97
C GLU A 188 3.43 6.00 -11.88
N PRO A 189 2.92 5.67 -10.68
CA PRO A 189 1.90 4.65 -10.50
C PRO A 189 0.55 5.11 -11.05
N ARG A 190 -0.43 4.21 -11.11
CA ARG A 190 -1.79 4.58 -11.51
C ARG A 190 -2.85 3.86 -10.69
N LEU A 191 -3.92 4.56 -10.38
CA LEU A 191 -5.12 3.96 -9.84
C LEU A 191 -5.80 3.08 -10.91
N VAL A 192 -6.23 1.88 -10.53
CA VAL A 192 -6.97 0.94 -11.35
C VAL A 192 -8.42 0.95 -10.86
N LEU A 193 -9.30 1.56 -11.65
CA LEU A 193 -10.72 1.62 -11.35
C LEU A 193 -11.40 0.33 -11.83
N ASN A 194 -11.88 -0.48 -10.89
CA ASN A 194 -12.71 -1.67 -11.11
C ASN A 194 -14.20 -1.33 -11.10
#